data_AF-A0A3B0J1E7-F1
#
_entry.id   AF-A0A3B0J1E7-F1
#
_cell.length_a   1.000
_cell.length_b   1.000
_cell.length_c   1.000
_cell.angle_alpha   90.00
_cell.angle_beta   90.00
_cell.angle_gamma   90.00
#
_symmetry.space_group_name_H-M   'P 1'
#
loop_
_entity.id
_entity.type
_entity.pdbx_description
1 polymer ?
#
loop_
_entity_poly.entity_id
_entity_poly.type
_entity_poly.pdbx_seq_one_letter_code
_entity_poly.pdbx_strand_id
1 'polypeptide(L)'
;MFATLKNRIKEETGEDVSTSASQPQQQPQRYANNNNYRLRSHRVSINSNSTDDVGGGMIYSESEQLCQLRSQCNELTAKVSSLSQNLLQLQEEKLRVDKTNEILLESVKVAQMQKDMYCEEQEKIQNLQQVEIDKLKNLLSFREQEAVDRMGSMRQHSQQIENLAEELERLRPIESVAEDLRDELQRLRHATQQEKNLLTTTLATVQEENRNLKLRMNIVEESRLESLTKLSPEQQVQALIREHKLLEQHLEEAHLQLSDIKGSWSGQNLALETQVSRLSKQVAEETTEKRKALKARDDAIETRKQVAFELEKAIDEIKQRDDKVRLLEEEIDELNLALKECREENEQQVIFERNKSQTLEAEVKDLKTRLGAADDRFDEYANNAEQVTRKLRTQLSEKQDQLEETLIQLEVEREEKMTSILRNAEISQSEDILRQQLRLERSEAIDLQDRNKQLENDMCESRKALQQVSSAAQENIQKLAEYEQVQLEIMEKNKVRWLEVK
;
A
#
# COMPACT_ATOMS: atom_id res chain seq x y z
N MET A 1 -24.76 3.07 52.08
CA MET A 1 -23.78 3.89 51.35
C MET A 1 -22.67 3.08 50.66
N PHE A 2 -22.31 1.86 51.10
CA PHE A 2 -21.30 1.03 50.41
C PHE A 2 -21.82 0.17 49.23
N ALA A 3 -23.13 -0.15 49.17
CA ALA A 3 -23.70 -0.90 48.06
C ALA A 3 -23.87 -0.07 46.77
N THR A 4 -24.00 1.25 46.91
CA THR A 4 -24.22 2.19 45.80
C THR A 4 -22.95 2.55 45.04
N LEU A 5 -21.78 2.39 45.67
CA LEU A 5 -20.47 2.55 45.00
C LEU A 5 -20.08 1.34 44.14
N LYS A 6 -20.54 0.13 44.50
CA LYS A 6 -20.20 -1.11 43.78
C LYS A 6 -20.93 -1.24 42.43
N ASN A 7 -22.11 -0.61 42.30
CA ASN A 7 -22.84 -0.57 41.03
C ASN A 7 -22.32 0.53 40.08
N ARG A 8 -21.70 1.59 40.61
CA ARG A 8 -21.19 2.71 39.80
C ARG A 8 -19.84 2.40 39.14
N ILE A 9 -18.99 1.61 39.80
CA ILE A 9 -17.72 1.13 39.23
C ILE A 9 -17.96 0.05 38.15
N LYS A 10 -19.11 -0.62 38.17
CA LYS A 10 -19.47 -1.68 37.22
C LYS A 10 -20.03 -1.16 35.88
N GLU A 11 -20.37 0.13 35.78
CA GLU A 11 -20.79 0.79 34.54
C GLU A 11 -19.67 1.62 33.87
N GLU A 12 -18.61 1.99 34.61
CA GLU A 12 -17.55 2.88 34.11
C GLU A 12 -16.25 2.16 33.69
N THR A 13 -16.13 0.84 33.87
CA THR A 13 -15.01 0.03 33.37
C THR A 13 -15.51 -0.95 32.31
N GLY A 14 -15.84 -0.39 31.14
CA GLY A 14 -16.04 -1.18 29.93
C GLY A 14 -14.68 -1.62 29.38
N GLU A 15 -14.26 -2.83 29.74
CA GLU A 15 -13.32 -3.61 28.94
C GLU A 15 -14.07 -4.79 28.33
N ASP A 16 -13.99 -4.89 27.01
CA ASP A 16 -13.82 -6.19 26.34
C ASP A 16 -13.06 -5.93 25.03
N VAL A 17 -11.74 -5.85 25.15
CA VAL A 17 -10.82 -6.27 24.09
C VAL A 17 -10.68 -7.77 24.22
N SER A 18 -11.29 -8.52 23.30
CA SER A 18 -11.02 -9.95 23.13
C SER A 18 -10.20 -10.15 21.87
N THR A 19 -8.89 -10.32 22.05
CA THR A 19 -8.01 -10.99 21.09
C THR A 19 -8.16 -12.50 21.24
N SER A 20 -8.37 -13.22 20.13
CA SER A 20 -7.99 -14.64 19.98
C SER A 20 -8.01 -15.03 18.51
N ALA A 21 -6.83 -15.37 17.99
CA ALA A 21 -6.64 -16.04 16.71
C ALA A 21 -6.41 -17.54 16.95
N SER A 22 -7.10 -18.42 16.21
CA SER A 22 -6.57 -19.70 15.66
C SER A 22 -7.64 -20.55 14.94
N GLN A 23 -7.26 -21.02 13.75
CA GLN A 23 -7.81 -22.01 12.79
C GLN A 23 -8.45 -23.32 13.34
N PRO A 24 -8.84 -24.34 12.52
CA PRO A 24 -9.65 -24.40 11.29
C PRO A 24 -10.77 -25.50 11.34
N GLN A 25 -11.51 -25.64 10.24
CA GLN A 25 -12.09 -26.90 9.71
C GLN A 25 -13.53 -27.35 10.10
N GLN A 26 -14.26 -27.71 9.03
CA GLN A 26 -15.35 -28.70 8.88
C GLN A 26 -16.84 -28.25 8.98
N GLN A 27 -17.48 -28.34 7.80
CA GLN A 27 -18.89 -28.57 7.44
C GLN A 27 -19.68 -29.51 8.41
N PRO A 28 -21.05 -29.57 8.41
CA PRO A 28 -21.89 -29.62 7.19
C PRO A 28 -23.38 -29.13 7.22
N GLN A 29 -23.93 -28.95 6.00
CA GLN A 29 -25.35 -29.15 5.56
C GLN A 29 -26.46 -28.20 6.11
N ARG A 30 -27.57 -27.88 5.43
CA ARG A 30 -28.20 -28.19 4.12
C ARG A 30 -29.39 -27.21 3.87
N TYR A 31 -30.00 -27.37 2.69
CA TYR A 31 -31.23 -26.78 2.10
C TYR A 31 -30.97 -25.54 1.22
N ALA A 32 -30.87 -25.68 -0.11
CA ALA A 32 -31.92 -25.94 -1.14
C ALA A 32 -32.74 -24.67 -1.41
N ASN A 33 -33.07 -24.20 -2.60
CA ASN A 33 -33.10 -24.60 -4.03
C ASN A 33 -33.24 -23.23 -4.77
N ASN A 34 -32.95 -22.94 -6.04
CA ASN A 34 -33.37 -23.62 -7.26
C ASN A 34 -32.78 -22.89 -8.51
N ASN A 35 -32.25 -23.68 -9.46
CA ASN A 35 -32.46 -23.68 -10.92
C ASN A 35 -32.22 -22.44 -11.81
N ASN A 36 -31.24 -22.57 -12.72
CA ASN A 36 -31.35 -22.82 -14.19
C ASN A 36 -31.60 -21.54 -15.02
N TYR A 37 -30.82 -21.21 -16.07
CA TYR A 37 -30.69 -21.96 -17.31
C TYR A 37 -29.31 -21.84 -17.99
N ARG A 38 -29.03 -22.87 -18.77
CA ARG A 38 -27.84 -23.21 -19.57
C ARG A 38 -28.28 -23.27 -21.05
N LEU A 39 -27.30 -23.38 -21.97
CA LEU A 39 -27.36 -23.88 -23.37
C LEU A 39 -27.33 -22.78 -24.46
N ARG A 40 -26.70 -22.96 -25.62
CA ARG A 40 -25.66 -23.90 -26.13
C ARG A 40 -25.34 -23.41 -27.56
N SER A 41 -24.07 -23.47 -27.94
CA SER A 41 -23.61 -23.35 -29.31
C SER A 41 -23.94 -24.63 -30.09
N HIS A 42 -24.40 -24.51 -31.34
CA HIS A 42 -24.47 -25.63 -32.29
C HIS A 42 -23.92 -25.21 -33.66
N ARG A 43 -22.86 -25.90 -34.09
CA ARG A 43 -22.48 -26.07 -35.50
C ARG A 43 -23.34 -27.19 -36.10
N VAL A 44 -23.80 -27.02 -37.34
CA VAL A 44 -24.38 -28.10 -38.16
C VAL A 44 -23.54 -28.25 -39.42
N SER A 45 -23.11 -29.48 -39.63
CA SER A 45 -22.40 -30.00 -40.81
C SER A 45 -23.45 -30.61 -41.73
N ILE A 46 -23.31 -30.41 -43.04
CA ILE A 46 -24.21 -30.94 -44.07
C ILE A 46 -23.47 -32.09 -44.76
N ASN A 47 -24.02 -33.29 -44.66
CA ASN A 47 -23.72 -34.42 -45.52
C ASN A 47 -25.01 -35.22 -45.70
N SER A 48 -25.51 -35.35 -46.93
CA SER A 48 -26.60 -36.26 -47.28
C SER A 48 -26.34 -36.83 -48.67
N ASN A 49 -26.23 -38.15 -48.76
CA ASN A 49 -26.14 -38.95 -49.97
C ASN A 49 -27.38 -39.85 -50.05
N SER A 50 -27.94 -39.98 -51.27
CA SER A 50 -28.77 -41.07 -51.85
C SER A 50 -30.10 -41.45 -51.14
N THR A 51 -31.21 -41.85 -51.78
CA THR A 51 -31.48 -42.64 -53.01
C THR A 51 -32.91 -42.38 -53.53
N ASP A 52 -33.07 -42.51 -54.86
CA ASP A 52 -34.15 -43.08 -55.71
C ASP A 52 -35.64 -43.05 -55.26
N ASP A 53 -36.56 -42.63 -56.14
CA ASP A 53 -37.13 -43.45 -57.24
C ASP A 53 -38.27 -42.72 -58.00
N VAL A 54 -38.52 -43.20 -59.23
CA VAL A 54 -39.70 -43.12 -60.12
C VAL A 54 -39.82 -41.97 -61.15
N GLY A 55 -39.60 -42.34 -62.44
CA GLY A 55 -40.65 -42.17 -63.46
C GLY A 55 -40.36 -41.37 -64.74
N GLY A 56 -39.79 -42.01 -65.76
CA GLY A 56 -40.27 -42.04 -67.16
C GLY A 56 -40.45 -40.75 -68.01
N GLY A 57 -39.49 -40.49 -68.92
CA GLY A 57 -39.72 -40.37 -70.37
C GLY A 57 -40.17 -39.03 -70.98
N MET A 58 -39.26 -38.34 -71.70
CA MET A 58 -39.37 -37.96 -73.14
C MET A 58 -38.24 -37.00 -73.56
N ILE A 59 -37.67 -37.28 -74.74
CA ILE A 59 -36.46 -36.69 -75.36
C ILE A 59 -36.81 -35.38 -76.10
N TYR A 60 -35.82 -34.46 -76.23
CA TYR A 60 -35.78 -33.17 -77.00
C TYR A 60 -35.69 -31.82 -76.23
N SER A 61 -35.21 -31.77 -74.98
CA SER A 61 -35.04 -30.50 -74.20
C SER A 61 -33.62 -30.25 -73.63
N GLU A 62 -32.62 -31.10 -73.91
CA GLU A 62 -31.32 -31.05 -73.19
C GLU A 62 -30.39 -29.86 -73.53
N SER A 63 -30.44 -29.29 -74.74
CA SER A 63 -29.52 -28.20 -75.14
C SER A 63 -29.91 -26.82 -74.58
N GLU A 64 -31.21 -26.58 -74.40
CA GLU A 64 -31.74 -25.36 -73.78
C GLU A 64 -31.57 -25.44 -72.25
N GLN A 65 -31.73 -26.64 -71.69
CA GLN A 65 -31.40 -26.95 -70.29
C GLN A 65 -29.91 -26.73 -69.98
N LEU A 66 -28.98 -27.08 -70.88
CA LEU A 66 -27.55 -26.83 -70.70
C LEU A 66 -27.16 -25.34 -70.73
N CYS A 67 -27.77 -24.54 -71.61
CA CYS A 67 -27.58 -23.08 -71.62
C CYS A 67 -28.18 -22.43 -70.37
N GLN A 68 -29.35 -22.88 -69.92
CA GLN A 68 -29.95 -22.44 -68.66
C GLN A 68 -29.08 -22.84 -67.46
N LEU A 69 -28.53 -24.05 -67.42
CA LEU A 69 -27.60 -24.50 -66.39
C LEU A 69 -26.29 -23.69 -66.38
N ARG A 70 -25.72 -23.34 -67.54
CA ARG A 70 -24.55 -22.45 -67.60
C ARG A 70 -24.86 -21.03 -67.14
N SER A 71 -26.00 -20.48 -67.53
CA SER A 71 -26.46 -19.17 -67.05
C SER A 71 -26.66 -19.20 -65.53
N GLN A 72 -27.29 -20.25 -65.00
CA GLN A 72 -27.45 -20.47 -63.56
C GLN A 72 -26.10 -20.66 -62.85
N CYS A 73 -25.16 -21.40 -63.42
CA CYS A 73 -23.82 -21.54 -62.86
C CYS A 73 -23.04 -20.21 -62.85
N ASN A 74 -23.18 -19.39 -63.90
CA ASN A 74 -22.57 -18.05 -63.94
C ASN A 74 -23.24 -17.09 -62.95
N GLU A 75 -24.56 -17.15 -62.81
CA GLU A 75 -25.32 -16.37 -61.83
C GLU A 75 -24.99 -16.80 -60.39
N LEU A 76 -24.86 -18.11 -60.15
CA LEU A 76 -24.40 -18.66 -58.88
C LEU A 76 -22.95 -18.26 -58.60
N THR A 77 -22.07 -18.27 -59.61
CA THR A 77 -20.68 -17.82 -59.45
C THR A 77 -20.61 -16.32 -59.15
N ALA A 78 -21.41 -15.49 -59.83
CA ALA A 78 -21.52 -14.07 -59.54
C ALA A 78 -22.09 -13.81 -58.13
N LYS A 79 -23.09 -14.59 -57.70
CA LYS A 79 -23.63 -14.56 -56.33
C LYS A 79 -22.58 -15.00 -55.31
N VAL A 80 -21.82 -16.06 -55.57
CA VAL A 80 -20.74 -16.54 -54.69
C VAL A 80 -19.62 -15.51 -54.58
N SER A 81 -19.21 -14.90 -55.70
CA SER A 81 -18.22 -13.83 -55.71
C SER A 81 -18.71 -12.58 -54.97
N SER A 82 -19.96 -12.17 -55.18
CA SER A 82 -20.59 -11.07 -54.45
C SER A 82 -20.71 -11.37 -52.95
N LEU A 83 -21.13 -12.58 -52.57
CA LEU A 83 -21.18 -13.01 -51.18
C LEU A 83 -19.79 -13.07 -50.54
N SER A 84 -18.77 -13.50 -51.29
CA SER A 84 -17.39 -13.55 -50.81
C SER A 84 -16.83 -12.13 -50.59
N GLN A 85 -17.12 -11.20 -51.51
CA GLN A 85 -16.74 -9.80 -51.37
C GLN A 85 -17.47 -9.11 -50.20
N ASN A 86 -18.77 -9.37 -50.05
CA ASN A 86 -19.55 -8.90 -48.89
C ASN A 86 -19.01 -9.49 -47.59
N LEU A 87 -18.58 -10.75 -47.58
CA LEU A 87 -18.01 -11.41 -46.40
C LEU A 87 -16.65 -10.79 -46.02
N LEU A 88 -15.80 -10.46 -47.01
CA LEU A 88 -14.55 -9.73 -46.77
C LEU A 88 -14.81 -8.32 -46.24
N GLN A 89 -15.75 -7.57 -46.83
CA GLN A 89 -16.14 -6.25 -46.34
C GLN A 89 -16.68 -6.31 -44.91
N LEU A 90 -17.53 -7.29 -44.59
CA LEU A 90 -18.04 -7.51 -43.24
C LEU A 90 -16.92 -7.91 -42.26
N GLN A 91 -15.90 -8.66 -42.70
CA GLN A 91 -14.74 -8.99 -41.88
C GLN A 91 -13.87 -7.75 -41.58
N GLU A 92 -13.63 -6.90 -42.58
CA GLU A 92 -12.92 -5.63 -42.41
C GLU A 92 -13.69 -4.66 -41.51
N GLU A 93 -15.00 -4.55 -41.70
CA GLU A 93 -15.87 -3.72 -40.87
C GLU A 93 -15.91 -4.23 -39.43
N LYS A 94 -16.02 -5.55 -39.22
CA LYS A 94 -15.89 -6.16 -37.88
C LYS A 94 -14.56 -5.80 -37.22
N LEU A 95 -13.44 -5.95 -37.92
CA LEU A 95 -12.11 -5.60 -37.40
C LEU A 95 -11.99 -4.11 -37.05
N ARG A 96 -12.59 -3.23 -37.86
CA ARG A 96 -12.66 -1.79 -37.57
C ARG A 96 -13.48 -1.53 -36.31
N VAL A 97 -14.66 -2.15 -36.19
CA VAL A 97 -15.54 -2.02 -35.02
C VAL A 97 -14.83 -2.54 -33.76
N ASP A 98 -14.18 -3.69 -33.84
CA ASP A 98 -13.42 -4.28 -32.72
C ASP A 98 -12.32 -3.32 -32.23
N LYS A 99 -11.54 -2.72 -33.14
CA LYS A 99 -10.53 -1.71 -32.80
C LYS A 99 -11.13 -0.44 -32.20
N THR A 100 -12.26 0.05 -32.73
CA THR A 100 -12.93 1.22 -32.16
C THR A 100 -13.49 0.93 -30.77
N ASN A 101 -14.01 -0.27 -30.53
CA ASN A 101 -14.47 -0.70 -29.22
C ASN A 101 -13.31 -0.78 -28.22
N GLU A 102 -12.15 -1.29 -28.64
CA GLU A 102 -10.95 -1.34 -27.79
C GLU A 102 -10.49 0.07 -27.38
N ILE A 103 -10.44 1.01 -28.32
CA ILE A 103 -10.09 2.41 -28.04
C ILE A 103 -11.12 3.07 -27.12
N LEU A 104 -12.42 2.82 -27.33
CA LEU A 104 -13.47 3.36 -26.47
C LEU A 104 -13.42 2.78 -25.06
N LEU A 105 -13.18 1.48 -24.92
CA LEU A 105 -13.01 0.82 -23.62
C LEU A 105 -11.82 1.42 -22.87
N GLU A 106 -10.70 1.64 -23.55
CA GLU A 106 -9.52 2.26 -22.93
C GLU A 106 -9.78 3.72 -22.57
N SER A 107 -10.46 4.48 -23.44
CA SER A 107 -10.86 5.85 -23.13
C SER A 107 -11.79 5.94 -21.92
N VAL A 108 -12.72 4.99 -21.75
CA VAL A 108 -13.60 4.91 -20.58
C VAL A 108 -12.79 4.59 -19.32
N LYS A 109 -11.82 3.68 -19.38
CA LYS A 109 -10.93 3.41 -18.23
C LYS A 109 -10.13 4.63 -17.82
N VAL A 110 -9.55 5.36 -18.77
CA VAL A 110 -8.80 6.60 -18.50
C VAL A 110 -9.70 7.66 -17.88
N ALA A 111 -10.92 7.84 -18.42
CA ALA A 111 -11.89 8.78 -17.86
C ALA A 111 -12.30 8.38 -16.42
N GLN A 112 -12.46 7.09 -16.14
CA GLN A 112 -12.77 6.59 -14.81
C GLN A 112 -11.62 6.85 -13.84
N MET A 113 -10.37 6.54 -14.22
CA MET A 113 -9.19 6.87 -13.42
C MET A 113 -9.06 8.37 -13.13
N GLN A 114 -9.32 9.22 -14.13
CA GLN A 114 -9.29 10.68 -13.94
C GLN A 114 -10.36 11.15 -12.95
N LYS A 115 -11.57 10.57 -13.02
CA LYS A 115 -12.64 10.85 -12.06
C LYS A 115 -12.24 10.44 -10.65
N ASP A 116 -11.67 9.25 -10.49
CA ASP A 116 -11.27 8.73 -9.18
C ASP A 116 -10.15 9.59 -8.57
N MET A 117 -9.13 9.96 -9.35
CA MET A 117 -8.10 10.91 -8.93
C MET A 117 -8.69 12.27 -8.52
N TYR A 118 -9.68 12.78 -9.26
CA TYR A 118 -10.33 14.05 -8.92
C TYR A 118 -11.09 13.95 -7.60
N CYS A 119 -11.79 12.84 -7.35
CA CYS A 119 -12.46 12.58 -6.08
C CYS A 119 -11.46 12.49 -4.91
N GLU A 120 -10.35 11.77 -5.07
CA GLU A 120 -9.29 11.69 -4.05
C GLU A 120 -8.67 13.05 -3.74
N GLU A 121 -8.35 13.85 -4.76
CA GLU A 121 -7.82 15.21 -4.55
C GLU A 121 -8.84 16.12 -3.87
N GLN A 122 -10.13 15.98 -4.22
CA GLN A 122 -11.20 16.73 -3.55
C GLN A 122 -11.33 16.35 -2.06
N GLU A 123 -11.20 15.07 -1.73
CA GLU A 123 -11.19 14.58 -0.34
C GLU A 123 -9.97 15.09 0.44
N LYS A 124 -8.77 15.06 -0.18
CA LYS A 124 -7.55 15.63 0.42
C LYS A 124 -7.71 17.12 0.73
N ILE A 125 -8.26 17.90 -0.22
CA ILE A 125 -8.50 19.33 -0.03
C ILE A 125 -9.51 19.55 1.12
N GLN A 126 -10.60 18.78 1.17
CA GLN A 126 -11.57 18.89 2.27
C GLN A 126 -10.95 18.57 3.63
N ASN A 127 -10.13 17.51 3.71
CA ASN A 127 -9.44 17.13 4.94
C ASN A 127 -8.46 18.22 5.41
N LEU A 128 -7.67 18.80 4.48
CA LEU A 128 -6.77 19.91 4.80
C LEU A 128 -7.54 21.15 5.26
N GLN A 129 -8.63 21.49 4.58
CA GLN A 129 -9.50 22.60 4.98
C GLN A 129 -10.10 22.37 6.37
N GLN A 130 -10.57 21.16 6.67
CA GLN A 130 -11.14 20.82 7.97
C GLN A 130 -10.10 20.97 9.09
N VAL A 131 -8.89 20.43 8.90
CA VAL A 131 -7.78 20.57 9.85
C VAL A 131 -7.43 22.05 10.09
N GLU A 132 -7.38 22.86 9.03
CA GLU A 132 -7.06 24.29 9.16
C GLU A 132 -8.19 25.07 9.84
N ILE A 133 -9.44 24.75 9.55
CA ILE A 133 -10.60 25.32 10.24
C ILE A 133 -10.54 25.01 11.74
N ASP A 134 -10.19 23.78 12.13
CA ASP A 134 -10.13 23.40 13.53
C ASP A 134 -8.95 24.06 14.27
N LYS A 135 -7.81 24.27 13.61
CA LYS A 135 -6.73 25.11 14.14
C LYS A 135 -7.18 26.55 14.35
N LEU A 136 -7.89 27.14 13.38
CA LEU A 136 -8.40 28.52 13.49
C LEU A 136 -9.42 28.64 14.63
N LYS A 137 -10.31 27.66 14.81
CA LYS A 137 -11.23 27.61 15.95
C LYS A 137 -10.50 27.56 17.29
N ASN A 138 -9.47 26.71 17.40
CA ASN A 138 -8.68 26.61 18.64
C ASN A 138 -7.94 27.92 18.93
N LEU A 139 -7.35 28.54 17.92
CA LEU A 139 -6.66 29.83 18.06
C LEU A 139 -7.64 30.94 18.47
N LEU A 140 -8.83 30.98 17.86
CA LEU A 140 -9.89 31.93 18.20
C LEU A 140 -10.35 31.73 19.65
N SER A 141 -10.62 30.49 20.06
CA SER A 141 -11.02 30.15 21.42
C SER A 141 -9.97 30.54 22.46
N PHE A 142 -8.68 30.31 22.16
CA PHE A 142 -7.60 30.76 23.03
C PHE A 142 -7.56 32.29 23.16
N ARG A 143 -7.73 33.01 22.04
CA ARG A 143 -7.80 34.48 22.05
C ARG A 143 -9.01 35.03 22.79
N GLU A 144 -10.16 34.37 22.68
CA GLU A 144 -11.36 34.70 23.44
C GLU A 144 -11.13 34.50 24.95
N GLN A 145 -10.50 33.38 25.32
CA GLN A 145 -10.15 33.11 26.72
C GLN A 145 -9.16 34.15 27.27
N GLU A 146 -8.09 34.46 26.54
CA GLU A 146 -7.15 35.52 26.93
C GLU A 146 -7.85 36.89 27.11
N ALA A 147 -8.82 37.22 26.24
CA ALA A 147 -9.58 38.45 26.35
C ALA A 147 -10.48 38.45 27.60
N VAL A 148 -11.13 37.32 27.90
CA VAL A 148 -11.93 37.15 29.12
C VAL A 148 -11.06 37.29 30.37
N ASP A 149 -9.89 36.65 30.41
CA ASP A 149 -8.96 36.71 31.55
C ASP A 149 -8.43 38.13 31.76
N ARG A 150 -8.05 38.84 30.68
CA ARG A 150 -7.65 40.26 30.73
C ARG A 150 -8.78 41.15 31.25
N MET A 151 -10.02 40.93 30.78
CA MET A 151 -11.18 41.66 31.30
C MET A 151 -11.43 41.37 32.78
N GLY A 152 -11.24 40.13 33.22
CA GLY A 152 -11.33 39.73 34.62
C GLY A 152 -10.33 40.47 35.51
N SER A 153 -9.05 40.48 35.12
CA SER A 153 -7.99 41.24 35.80
C SER A 153 -8.28 42.74 35.81
N MET A 154 -8.73 43.31 34.68
CA MET A 154 -9.07 44.74 34.61
C MET A 154 -10.22 45.11 35.56
N ARG A 155 -11.26 44.28 35.68
CA ARG A 155 -12.33 44.49 36.66
C ARG A 155 -11.82 44.41 38.09
N GLN A 156 -10.95 43.46 38.40
CA GLN A 156 -10.37 43.35 39.74
C GLN A 156 -9.53 44.58 40.10
N HIS A 157 -8.71 45.08 39.17
CA HIS A 157 -7.96 46.32 39.36
C HIS A 157 -8.87 47.55 39.49
N SER A 158 -9.93 47.63 38.68
CA SER A 158 -10.93 48.71 38.80
C SER A 158 -11.59 48.70 40.18
N GLN A 159 -11.98 47.52 40.69
CA GLN A 159 -12.54 47.38 42.04
C GLN A 159 -11.54 47.79 43.13
N GLN A 160 -10.26 47.44 42.99
CA GLN A 160 -9.22 47.87 43.92
C GLN A 160 -9.05 49.40 43.92
N ILE A 161 -9.10 50.03 42.74
CA ILE A 161 -9.04 51.49 42.61
C ILE A 161 -10.25 52.14 43.29
N GLU A 162 -11.45 51.62 43.08
CA GLU A 162 -12.67 52.12 43.74
C GLU A 162 -12.58 52.00 45.25
N ASN A 163 -12.16 50.84 45.78
CA ASN A 163 -11.98 50.65 47.22
C ASN A 163 -10.95 51.62 47.82
N LEU A 164 -9.84 51.85 47.13
CA LEU A 164 -8.81 52.82 47.57
C LEU A 164 -9.33 54.26 47.48
N ALA A 165 -10.11 54.59 46.45
CA ALA A 165 -10.73 55.91 46.32
C ALA A 165 -11.76 56.17 47.44
N GLU A 166 -12.54 55.16 47.82
CA GLU A 166 -13.47 55.24 48.95
C GLU A 166 -12.73 55.44 50.29
N GLU A 167 -11.64 54.71 50.54
CA GLU A 167 -10.83 54.93 51.75
C GLU A 167 -10.16 56.31 51.75
N LEU A 168 -9.67 56.80 50.61
CA LEU A 168 -9.15 58.17 50.50
C LEU A 168 -10.23 59.21 50.81
N GLU A 169 -11.44 59.04 50.27
CA GLU A 169 -12.55 59.95 50.55
C GLU A 169 -12.99 59.87 52.02
N ARG A 170 -12.92 58.68 52.63
CA ARG A 170 -13.20 58.48 54.06
C ARG A 170 -12.17 59.16 54.96
N LEU A 171 -10.90 59.16 54.57
CA LEU A 171 -9.80 59.75 55.34
C LEU A 171 -9.70 61.27 55.17
N ARG A 172 -10.10 61.82 54.02
CA ARG A 172 -9.99 63.26 53.72
C ARG A 172 -10.59 64.19 54.80
N PRO A 173 -11.78 63.94 55.38
CA PRO A 173 -12.32 64.79 56.45
C PRO A 173 -11.49 64.77 57.73
N ILE A 174 -10.78 63.66 58.02
CA ILE A 174 -9.95 63.52 59.22
C ILE A 174 -8.75 64.46 59.16
N GLU A 175 -8.22 64.73 57.97
CA GLU A 175 -7.12 65.68 57.78
C GLU A 175 -7.51 67.09 58.22
N SER A 176 -8.71 67.56 57.83
CA SER A 176 -9.24 68.86 58.26
C SER A 176 -9.45 68.90 59.77
N VAL A 177 -10.03 67.84 60.37
CA VAL A 177 -10.23 67.78 61.83
C VAL A 177 -8.89 67.80 62.58
N ALA A 178 -7.87 67.14 62.04
CA ALA A 178 -6.53 67.14 62.64
C ALA A 178 -5.87 68.53 62.58
N GLU A 179 -6.12 69.28 61.50
CA GLU A 179 -5.66 70.67 61.35
C GLU A 179 -6.38 71.61 62.33
N ASP A 180 -7.70 71.49 62.44
CA ASP A 180 -8.51 72.25 63.42
C ASP A 180 -8.08 71.97 64.86
N LEU A 181 -7.81 70.71 65.20
CA LEU A 181 -7.33 70.32 66.54
C LEU A 181 -5.94 70.88 66.84
N ARG A 182 -5.06 70.96 65.84
CA ARG A 182 -3.73 71.59 66.00
C ARG A 182 -3.86 73.07 66.30
N ASP A 183 -4.72 73.76 65.58
CA ASP A 183 -4.99 75.19 65.79
C ASP A 183 -5.60 75.44 67.17
N GLU A 184 -6.59 74.65 67.58
CA GLU A 184 -7.23 74.79 68.89
C GLU A 184 -6.23 74.50 70.03
N LEU A 185 -5.36 73.51 69.88
CA LEU A 185 -4.31 73.22 70.86
C LEU A 185 -3.33 74.39 70.96
N GLN A 186 -2.97 75.01 69.84
CA GLN A 186 -2.12 76.20 69.83
C GLN A 186 -2.81 77.39 70.51
N ARG A 187 -4.10 77.63 70.25
CA ARG A 187 -4.90 78.65 70.95
C ARG A 187 -4.94 78.40 72.45
N LEU A 188 -5.21 77.17 72.88
CA LEU A 188 -5.22 76.79 74.29
C LEU A 188 -3.86 77.04 74.95
N ARG A 189 -2.74 76.67 74.30
CA ARG A 189 -1.39 76.97 74.81
C ARG A 189 -1.19 78.48 75.03
N HIS A 190 -1.59 79.30 74.06
CA HIS A 190 -1.48 80.75 74.19
C HIS A 190 -2.39 81.32 75.29
N ALA A 191 -3.64 80.86 75.37
CA ALA A 191 -4.59 81.26 76.40
C ALA A 191 -4.10 80.88 77.82
N THR A 192 -3.67 79.64 78.01
CA THR A 192 -3.11 79.17 79.30
C THR A 192 -1.86 79.96 79.68
N GLN A 193 -0.99 80.29 78.72
CA GLN A 193 0.20 81.09 79.00
C GLN A 193 -0.15 82.54 79.38
N GLN A 194 -1.14 83.14 78.71
CA GLN A 194 -1.63 84.48 79.05
C GLN A 194 -2.28 84.49 80.44
N GLU A 195 -3.14 83.52 80.74
CA GLU A 195 -3.79 83.40 82.04
C GLU A 195 -2.77 83.18 83.16
N LYS A 196 -1.77 82.32 82.95
CA LYS A 196 -0.66 82.14 83.89
C LYS A 196 0.07 83.45 84.17
N ASN A 197 0.38 84.23 83.14
CA ASN A 197 1.05 85.52 83.29
C ASN A 197 0.17 86.52 84.05
N LEU A 198 -1.13 86.55 83.75
CA LEU A 198 -2.11 87.39 84.43
C LEU A 198 -2.21 87.03 85.91
N LEU A 199 -2.44 85.75 86.23
CA LEU A 199 -2.51 85.23 87.60
C LEU A 199 -1.23 85.51 88.39
N THR A 200 -0.07 85.36 87.76
CA THR A 200 1.22 85.68 88.40
C THR A 200 1.29 87.17 88.76
N THR A 201 0.83 88.04 87.87
CA THR A 201 0.79 89.49 88.10
C THR A 201 -0.22 89.85 89.19
N THR A 202 -1.45 89.34 89.12
CA THR A 202 -2.50 89.56 90.12
C THR A 202 -2.09 89.04 91.50
N LEU A 203 -1.43 87.87 91.56
CA LEU A 203 -0.92 87.35 92.82
C LEU A 203 0.11 88.31 93.42
N ALA A 204 1.02 88.86 92.62
CA ALA A 204 2.00 89.83 93.10
C ALA A 204 1.32 91.12 93.63
N THR A 205 0.30 91.64 92.94
CA THR A 205 -0.43 92.82 93.40
C THR A 205 -1.18 92.56 94.71
N VAL A 206 -1.92 91.45 94.81
CA VAL A 206 -2.68 91.08 96.01
C VAL A 206 -1.76 90.80 97.20
N GLN A 207 -0.58 90.21 96.97
CA GLN A 207 0.41 90.00 98.03
C GLN A 207 0.91 91.33 98.60
N GLU A 208 1.14 92.33 97.75
CA GLU A 208 1.59 93.65 98.17
C GLU A 208 0.49 94.45 98.88
N GLU A 209 -0.75 94.39 98.38
CA GLU A 209 -1.91 94.95 99.06
C GLU A 209 -2.12 94.33 100.45
N ASN A 210 -1.96 93.01 100.60
CA ASN A 210 -2.04 92.35 101.89
C ASN A 210 -0.95 92.81 102.86
N ARG A 211 0.29 93.04 102.39
CA ARG A 211 1.35 93.61 103.23
C ARG A 211 0.96 95.00 103.72
N ASN A 212 0.45 95.84 102.81
CA ASN A 212 0.01 97.20 103.12
C ASN A 212 -1.19 97.23 104.08
N LEU A 213 -2.18 96.36 103.89
CA LEU A 213 -3.34 96.26 104.78
C LEU A 213 -2.93 95.78 106.18
N LYS A 214 -2.04 94.78 106.29
CA LYS A 214 -1.49 94.35 107.60
C LYS A 214 -0.80 95.50 108.33
N LEU A 215 0.02 96.28 107.64
CA LEU A 215 0.67 97.47 108.22
C LEU A 215 -0.35 98.50 108.69
N ARG A 216 -1.36 98.81 107.87
CA ARG A 216 -2.44 99.74 108.24
C ARG A 216 -3.26 99.24 109.42
N MET A 217 -3.59 97.96 109.45
CA MET A 217 -4.33 97.33 110.54
C MET A 217 -3.57 97.47 111.85
N ASN A 218 -2.26 97.16 111.87
CA ASN A 218 -1.43 97.35 113.06
C ASN A 218 -1.43 98.81 113.55
N ILE A 219 -1.28 99.78 112.63
CA ILE A 219 -1.32 101.22 112.98
C ILE A 219 -2.69 101.62 113.54
N VAL A 220 -3.79 101.14 112.96
CA VAL A 220 -5.15 101.41 113.42
C VAL A 220 -5.41 100.75 114.78
N GLU A 221 -4.96 99.51 114.99
CA GLU A 221 -5.10 98.80 116.27
C GLU A 221 -4.33 99.50 117.40
N GLU A 222 -3.08 99.90 117.14
CA GLU A 222 -2.26 100.67 118.08
C GLU A 222 -2.91 102.02 118.43
N SER A 223 -3.32 102.79 117.42
CA SER A 223 -3.96 104.09 117.62
C SER A 223 -5.34 103.99 118.28
N ARG A 224 -6.11 102.92 118.01
CA ARG A 224 -7.40 102.62 118.66
C ARG A 224 -7.22 102.33 120.15
N LEU A 225 -6.25 101.49 120.51
CA LEU A 225 -5.93 101.16 121.90
C LEU A 225 -5.48 102.40 122.69
N GLU A 226 -4.69 103.28 122.09
CA GLU A 226 -4.25 104.53 122.71
C GLU A 226 -5.36 105.59 122.87
N SER A 227 -6.34 105.61 121.98
CA SER A 227 -7.42 106.59 122.01
C SER A 227 -8.58 106.17 122.92
N LEU A 228 -8.88 104.87 123.04
CA LEU A 228 -9.95 104.38 123.92
C LEU A 228 -9.71 104.73 125.41
N THR A 229 -8.46 104.69 125.84
CA THR A 229 -8.06 104.96 127.24
C THR A 229 -8.14 106.44 127.63
N LYS A 230 -8.26 107.34 126.65
CA LYS A 230 -8.31 108.81 126.84
C LYS A 230 -9.73 109.40 126.78
N LEU A 231 -10.73 108.60 126.44
CA LEU A 231 -12.12 109.04 126.25
C LEU A 231 -12.91 109.04 127.57
N SER A 232 -13.90 109.93 127.68
CA SER A 232 -14.83 109.94 128.81
C SER A 232 -15.79 108.74 128.75
N PRO A 233 -16.37 108.28 129.88
CA PRO A 233 -17.21 107.08 129.90
C PRO A 233 -18.41 107.12 128.93
N GLU A 234 -19.03 108.29 128.74
CA GLU A 234 -20.12 108.47 127.77
C GLU A 234 -19.65 108.28 126.32
N GLN A 235 -18.44 108.76 126.00
CA GLN A 235 -17.83 108.61 124.68
C GLN A 235 -17.40 107.17 124.42
N GLN A 236 -16.97 106.44 125.47
CA GLN A 236 -16.68 105.01 125.38
C GLN A 236 -17.94 104.20 125.10
N VAL A 237 -19.06 104.50 125.75
CA VAL A 237 -20.35 103.84 125.48
C VAL A 237 -20.80 104.10 124.04
N GLN A 238 -20.72 105.34 123.54
CA GLN A 238 -21.04 105.61 122.13
C GLN A 238 -20.08 104.91 121.15
N ALA A 239 -18.80 104.79 121.48
CA ALA A 239 -17.84 104.06 120.65
C ALA A 239 -18.19 102.56 120.59
N LEU A 240 -18.55 101.95 121.72
CA LEU A 240 -18.99 100.56 121.81
C LEU A 240 -20.30 100.31 121.06
N ILE A 241 -21.25 101.27 121.07
CA ILE A 241 -22.49 101.15 120.27
C ILE A 241 -22.19 101.19 118.78
N ARG A 242 -21.28 102.07 118.33
CA ARG A 242 -20.84 102.10 116.92
C ARG A 242 -20.10 100.82 116.54
N GLU A 243 -19.27 100.29 117.42
CA GLU A 243 -18.57 99.01 117.24
C GLU A 243 -19.55 97.84 117.15
N HIS A 244 -20.57 97.80 118.01
CA HIS A 244 -21.64 96.79 117.94
C HIS A 244 -22.36 96.82 116.58
N LYS A 245 -22.75 98.01 116.11
CA LYS A 245 -23.41 98.15 114.80
C LYS A 245 -22.49 97.74 113.65
N LEU A 246 -21.19 98.04 113.73
CA LEU A 246 -20.20 97.60 112.75
C LEU A 246 -20.05 96.07 112.77
N LEU A 247 -20.01 95.45 113.95
CA LEU A 247 -19.92 94.00 114.09
C LEU A 247 -21.17 93.29 113.56
N GLU A 248 -22.37 93.85 113.76
CA GLU A 248 -23.60 93.34 113.15
C GLU A 248 -23.54 93.39 111.61
N GLN A 249 -23.05 94.49 111.03
CA GLN A 249 -22.85 94.60 109.57
C GLN A 249 -21.83 93.57 109.06
N HIS A 250 -20.70 93.38 109.77
CA HIS A 250 -19.72 92.36 109.41
C HIS A 250 -20.28 90.94 109.51
N LEU A 251 -21.18 90.67 110.46
CA LEU A 251 -21.87 89.39 110.58
C LEU A 251 -22.80 89.16 109.37
N GLU A 252 -23.57 90.17 108.97
CA GLU A 252 -24.43 90.11 107.77
C GLU A 252 -23.61 89.90 106.50
N GLU A 253 -22.49 90.62 106.34
CA GLU A 253 -21.55 90.44 105.23
C GLU A 253 -20.95 89.03 105.19
N ALA A 254 -20.56 88.48 106.35
CA ALA A 254 -20.05 87.11 106.44
C ALA A 254 -21.12 86.07 106.06
N HIS A 255 -22.38 86.30 106.43
CA HIS A 255 -23.49 85.44 106.00
C HIS A 255 -23.70 85.48 104.48
N LEU A 256 -23.62 86.65 103.86
CA LEU A 256 -23.71 86.79 102.41
C LEU A 256 -22.56 86.06 101.71
N GLN A 257 -21.32 86.25 102.18
CA GLN A 257 -20.14 85.55 101.67
C GLN A 257 -20.25 84.02 101.80
N LEU A 258 -20.73 83.52 102.94
CA LEU A 258 -20.97 82.08 103.13
C LEU A 258 -22.05 81.53 102.19
N SER A 259 -23.06 82.34 101.88
CA SER A 259 -24.09 81.98 100.88
C SER A 259 -23.48 81.88 99.47
N ASP A 260 -22.64 82.82 99.07
CA ASP A 260 -21.94 82.79 97.78
C ASP A 260 -21.00 81.58 97.66
N ILE A 261 -20.24 81.30 98.74
CA ILE A 261 -19.38 80.12 98.84
C ILE A 261 -20.24 78.85 98.68
N LYS A 262 -21.35 78.72 99.42
CA LYS A 262 -22.25 77.57 99.30
C LYS A 262 -22.80 77.40 97.88
N GLY A 263 -23.20 78.50 97.23
CA GLY A 263 -23.65 78.48 95.84
C GLY A 263 -22.56 77.96 94.88
N SER A 264 -21.33 78.46 95.02
CA SER A 264 -20.17 78.01 94.24
C SER A 264 -19.87 76.52 94.43
N TRP A 265 -19.82 76.05 95.68
CA TRP A 265 -19.63 74.61 96.00
C TRP A 265 -20.74 73.73 95.44
N SER A 266 -21.99 74.18 95.50
CA SER A 266 -23.11 73.46 94.90
C SER A 266 -22.99 73.35 93.37
N GLY A 267 -22.54 74.42 92.71
CA GLY A 267 -22.28 74.42 91.26
C GLY A 267 -21.13 73.50 90.87
N GLN A 268 -20.04 73.50 91.65
CA GLN A 268 -18.91 72.58 91.46
C GLN A 268 -19.34 71.12 91.63
N ASN A 269 -20.16 70.82 92.65
CA ASN A 269 -20.66 69.47 92.86
C ASN A 269 -21.52 68.98 91.68
N LEU A 270 -22.43 69.82 91.17
CA LEU A 270 -23.24 69.49 90.00
C LEU A 270 -22.37 69.26 88.74
N ALA A 271 -21.32 70.05 88.54
CA ALA A 271 -20.39 69.87 87.44
C ALA A 271 -19.65 68.52 87.54
N LEU A 272 -19.20 68.15 88.74
CA LEU A 272 -18.58 66.85 89.00
C LEU A 272 -19.56 65.69 88.77
N GLU A 273 -20.79 65.78 89.28
CA GLU A 273 -21.83 64.76 89.06
C GLU A 273 -22.12 64.56 87.55
N THR A 274 -22.14 65.66 86.79
CA THR A 274 -22.30 65.61 85.34
C THR A 274 -21.09 64.95 84.66
N GLN A 275 -19.87 65.26 85.09
CA GLN A 275 -18.66 64.61 84.56
C GLN A 275 -18.63 63.11 84.88
N VAL A 276 -18.95 62.72 86.10
CA VAL A 276 -19.04 61.31 86.51
C VAL A 276 -20.06 60.56 85.66
N SER A 277 -21.22 61.17 85.42
CA SER A 277 -22.26 60.57 84.56
C SER A 277 -21.78 60.38 83.12
N ARG A 278 -21.09 61.36 82.54
CA ARG A 278 -20.51 61.27 81.19
C ARG A 278 -19.44 60.19 81.10
N LEU A 279 -18.50 60.16 82.06
CA LEU A 279 -17.44 59.16 82.11
C LEU A 279 -18.01 57.75 82.28
N SER A 280 -19.03 57.57 83.12
CA SER A 280 -19.70 56.27 83.28
C SER A 280 -20.33 55.79 81.98
N LYS A 281 -20.95 56.69 81.20
CA LYS A 281 -21.52 56.35 79.90
C LYS A 281 -20.42 55.99 78.89
N GLN A 282 -19.36 56.78 78.85
CA GLN A 282 -18.21 56.53 77.96
C GLN A 282 -17.55 55.18 78.24
N VAL A 283 -17.32 54.82 79.50
CA VAL A 283 -16.76 53.52 79.88
C VAL A 283 -17.67 52.37 79.41
N ALA A 284 -18.99 52.53 79.51
CA ALA A 284 -19.93 51.52 79.02
C ALA A 284 -19.85 51.36 77.50
N GLU A 285 -19.85 52.48 76.76
CA GLU A 285 -19.73 52.51 75.30
C GLU A 285 -18.40 51.89 74.83
N GLU A 286 -17.26 52.33 75.38
CA GLU A 286 -15.93 51.78 75.08
C GLU A 286 -15.83 50.29 75.41
N THR A 287 -16.45 49.83 76.50
CA THR A 287 -16.47 48.41 76.84
C THR A 287 -17.26 47.60 75.80
N THR A 288 -18.39 48.13 75.32
CA THR A 288 -19.17 47.46 74.26
C THR A 288 -18.45 47.43 72.93
N GLU A 289 -17.82 48.54 72.53
CA GLU A 289 -17.03 48.62 71.29
C GLU A 289 -15.81 47.69 71.36
N LYS A 290 -15.11 47.64 72.50
CA LYS A 290 -14.01 46.69 72.71
C LYS A 290 -14.46 45.24 72.51
N ARG A 291 -15.64 44.85 73.03
CA ARG A 291 -16.18 43.49 72.83
C ARG A 291 -16.51 43.21 71.36
N LYS A 292 -17.09 44.19 70.65
CA LYS A 292 -17.38 44.04 69.21
C LYS A 292 -16.09 43.88 68.40
N ALA A 293 -15.08 44.71 68.67
CA ALA A 293 -13.79 44.63 68.00
C ALA A 293 -13.08 43.29 68.26
N LEU A 294 -13.12 42.79 69.50
CA LEU A 294 -12.58 41.46 69.83
C LEU A 294 -13.31 40.34 69.09
N LYS A 295 -14.64 40.39 69.01
CA LYS A 295 -15.42 39.42 68.25
C LYS A 295 -15.09 39.45 66.76
N ALA A 296 -15.04 40.64 66.15
CA ALA A 296 -14.68 40.80 64.75
C ALA A 296 -13.26 40.28 64.45
N ARG A 297 -12.31 40.49 65.37
CA ARG A 297 -10.97 39.90 65.29
C ARG A 297 -11.03 38.37 65.31
N ASP A 298 -11.79 37.78 66.22
CA ASP A 298 -11.88 36.32 66.34
C ASP A 298 -12.54 35.69 65.10
N ASP A 299 -13.60 36.33 64.58
CA ASP A 299 -14.25 35.92 63.33
C ASP A 299 -13.25 36.01 62.15
N ALA A 300 -12.47 37.10 62.04
CA ALA A 300 -11.44 37.26 61.01
C ALA A 300 -10.28 36.25 61.14
N ILE A 301 -9.90 35.87 62.36
CA ILE A 301 -8.90 34.82 62.60
C ILE A 301 -9.42 33.47 62.08
N GLU A 302 -10.69 33.16 62.29
CA GLU A 302 -11.27 31.88 61.87
C GLU A 302 -11.45 31.82 60.35
N THR A 303 -11.93 32.90 59.71
CA THR A 303 -11.99 32.97 58.24
C THR A 303 -10.61 32.87 57.61
N ARG A 304 -9.59 33.49 58.22
CA ARG A 304 -8.20 33.33 57.77
C ARG A 304 -7.73 31.88 57.83
N LYS A 305 -8.04 31.15 58.91
CA LYS A 305 -7.68 29.72 59.00
C LYS A 305 -8.37 28.88 57.93
N GLN A 306 -9.65 29.15 57.67
CA GLN A 306 -10.41 28.46 56.63
C GLN A 306 -9.80 28.69 55.25
N VAL A 307 -9.51 29.95 54.88
CA VAL A 307 -8.87 30.30 53.60
C VAL A 307 -7.47 29.69 53.50
N ALA A 308 -6.69 29.67 54.59
CA ALA A 308 -5.38 29.04 54.60
C ALA A 308 -5.45 27.53 54.34
N PHE A 309 -6.46 26.84 54.90
CA PHE A 309 -6.68 25.42 54.65
C PHE A 309 -7.12 25.15 53.19
N GLU A 310 -8.00 25.97 52.64
CA GLU A 310 -8.43 25.87 51.24
C GLU A 310 -7.27 26.14 50.27
N LEU A 311 -6.39 27.08 50.60
CA LEU A 311 -5.17 27.34 49.83
C LEU A 311 -4.23 26.13 49.84
N GLU A 312 -3.96 25.54 51.00
CA GLU A 312 -3.11 24.34 51.10
C GLU A 312 -3.67 23.18 50.28
N LYS A 313 -4.99 22.96 50.36
CA LYS A 313 -5.68 21.96 49.55
C LYS A 313 -5.52 22.23 48.04
N ALA A 314 -5.65 23.48 47.61
CA ALA A 314 -5.48 23.85 46.22
C ALA A 314 -4.02 23.62 45.74
N ILE A 315 -3.03 23.92 46.58
CA ILE A 315 -1.61 23.65 46.32
C ILE A 315 -1.38 22.14 46.14
N ASP A 316 -1.93 21.31 47.02
CA ASP A 316 -1.83 19.84 46.90
C ASP A 316 -2.49 19.32 45.62
N GLU A 317 -3.66 19.84 45.24
CA GLU A 317 -4.33 19.48 44.00
C GLU A 317 -3.54 19.90 42.76
N ILE A 318 -2.91 21.08 42.77
CA ILE A 318 -2.01 21.54 41.69
C ILE A 318 -0.82 20.60 41.58
N LYS A 319 -0.17 20.28 42.70
CA LYS A 319 0.98 19.37 42.72
C LYS A 319 0.64 17.99 42.14
N GLN A 320 -0.54 17.44 42.48
CA GLN A 320 -1.01 16.17 41.90
C GLN A 320 -1.24 16.27 40.39
N ARG A 321 -1.76 17.39 39.89
CA ARG A 321 -1.91 17.63 38.45
C ARG A 321 -0.54 17.75 37.77
N ASP A 322 0.42 18.45 38.36
CA ASP A 322 1.78 18.60 37.84
C ASP A 322 2.51 17.26 37.79
N ASP A 323 2.38 16.42 38.83
CA ASP A 323 2.93 15.06 38.83
C ASP A 323 2.31 14.20 37.72
N LYS A 324 1.00 14.34 37.46
CA LYS A 324 0.34 13.66 36.34
C LYS A 324 0.81 14.17 34.98
N VAL A 325 1.00 15.48 34.82
CA VAL A 325 1.54 16.06 33.58
C VAL A 325 2.93 15.51 33.30
N ARG A 326 3.79 15.45 34.32
CA ARG A 326 5.15 14.88 34.19
C ARG A 326 5.13 13.42 33.71
N LEU A 327 4.25 12.59 34.26
CA LEU A 327 4.10 11.20 33.82
C LEU A 327 3.63 11.09 32.37
N LEU A 328 2.73 11.97 31.93
CA LEU A 328 2.28 12.02 30.54
C LEU A 328 3.38 12.52 29.59
N GLU A 329 4.22 13.46 30.03
CA GLU A 329 5.40 13.90 29.28
C GLU A 329 6.40 12.75 29.10
N GLU A 330 6.68 11.99 30.16
CA GLU A 330 7.51 10.79 30.10
C GLU A 330 6.95 9.74 29.13
N GLU A 331 5.64 9.48 29.16
CA GLU A 331 4.97 8.56 28.21
C GLU A 331 5.06 9.05 26.75
N ILE A 332 4.91 10.35 26.51
CA ILE A 332 5.07 10.94 25.18
C ILE A 332 6.51 10.75 24.68
N ASP A 333 7.50 10.95 25.54
CA ASP A 333 8.91 10.77 25.19
C ASP A 333 9.23 9.29 24.89
N GLU A 334 8.70 8.36 25.68
CA GLU A 334 8.82 6.91 25.43
C GLU A 334 8.16 6.49 24.10
N LEU A 335 6.95 6.97 23.82
CA LEU A 335 6.26 6.70 22.56
C LEU A 335 6.99 7.30 21.35
N ASN A 336 7.56 8.50 21.50
CA ASN A 336 8.37 9.12 20.46
C ASN A 336 9.66 8.32 20.19
N LEU A 337 10.30 7.79 21.23
CA LEU A 337 11.47 6.92 21.10
C LEU A 337 11.10 5.63 20.35
N ALA A 338 10.04 4.95 20.77
CA ALA A 338 9.57 3.72 20.12
C ALA A 338 9.17 3.95 18.66
N LEU A 339 8.53 5.09 18.36
CA LEU A 339 8.17 5.46 17.00
C LEU A 339 9.39 5.75 16.13
N LYS A 340 10.43 6.37 16.70
CA LYS A 340 11.71 6.59 16.02
C LYS A 340 12.41 5.26 15.72
N GLU A 341 12.49 4.36 16.68
CA GLU A 341 13.05 3.01 16.51
C GLU A 341 12.31 2.24 15.40
N CYS A 342 10.97 2.24 15.43
CA CYS A 342 10.15 1.60 14.39
C CYS A 342 10.39 2.19 12.99
N ARG A 343 10.60 3.52 12.88
CA ARG A 343 10.97 4.16 11.61
C ARG A 343 12.35 3.72 11.13
N GLU A 344 13.32 3.65 12.03
CA GLU A 344 14.68 3.21 11.71
C GLU A 344 14.69 1.72 11.28
N GLU A 345 13.96 0.85 11.98
CA GLU A 345 13.79 -0.56 11.59
C GLU A 345 13.13 -0.70 10.20
N ASN A 346 12.07 0.07 9.94
CA ASN A 346 11.41 0.07 8.63
C ASN A 346 12.35 0.55 7.53
N GLU A 347 13.12 1.62 7.77
CA GLU A 347 14.11 2.11 6.80
C GLU A 347 15.19 1.05 6.51
N GLN A 348 15.69 0.35 7.54
CA GLN A 348 16.60 -0.78 7.38
C GLN A 348 15.97 -1.91 6.54
N GLN A 349 14.71 -2.26 6.80
CA GLN A 349 13.99 -3.29 6.04
C GLN A 349 13.79 -2.89 4.57
N VAL A 350 13.45 -1.62 4.31
CA VAL A 350 13.32 -1.08 2.95
C VAL A 350 14.65 -1.14 2.20
N ILE A 351 15.76 -0.79 2.86
CA ILE A 351 17.11 -0.89 2.28
C ILE A 351 17.44 -2.35 1.98
N PHE A 352 17.16 -3.26 2.91
CA PHE A 352 17.39 -4.69 2.72
C PHE A 352 16.63 -5.25 1.52
N GLU A 353 15.32 -5.00 1.42
CA GLU A 353 14.50 -5.48 0.30
C GLU A 353 14.89 -4.82 -1.03
N ARG A 354 15.29 -3.54 -1.03
CA ARG A 354 15.86 -2.89 -2.22
C ARG A 354 17.13 -3.60 -2.71
N ASN A 355 18.07 -3.88 -1.81
CA ASN A 355 19.32 -4.57 -2.16
C ASN A 355 19.04 -5.99 -2.70
N LYS A 356 18.09 -6.69 -2.08
CA LYS A 356 17.64 -8.00 -2.54
C LYS A 356 17.01 -7.94 -3.93
N SER A 357 16.13 -6.96 -4.18
CA SER A 357 15.52 -6.73 -5.49
C SER A 357 16.57 -6.46 -6.56
N GLN A 358 17.54 -5.59 -6.28
CA GLN A 358 18.64 -5.30 -7.20
C GLN A 358 19.48 -6.55 -7.54
N THR A 359 19.74 -7.39 -6.54
CA THR A 359 20.47 -8.65 -6.73
C THR A 359 19.68 -9.60 -7.63
N LEU A 360 18.38 -9.78 -7.36
CA LEU A 360 17.50 -10.62 -8.19
C LEU A 360 17.34 -10.08 -9.61
N GLU A 361 17.26 -8.76 -9.79
CA GLU A 361 17.24 -8.14 -11.13
C GLU A 361 18.52 -8.44 -11.92
N ALA A 362 19.69 -8.36 -11.27
CA ALA A 362 20.97 -8.70 -11.88
C ALA A 362 21.02 -10.19 -12.28
N GLU A 363 20.57 -11.10 -11.41
CA GLU A 363 20.48 -12.53 -11.71
C GLU A 363 19.52 -12.82 -12.87
N VAL A 364 18.33 -12.20 -12.88
CA VAL A 364 17.37 -12.35 -13.99
C VAL A 364 17.97 -11.85 -15.30
N LYS A 365 18.72 -10.74 -15.26
CA LYS A 365 19.39 -10.21 -16.44
C LYS A 365 20.46 -11.18 -16.95
N ASP A 366 21.26 -11.77 -16.07
CA ASP A 366 22.25 -12.81 -16.43
C ASP A 366 21.58 -14.07 -16.99
N LEU A 367 20.48 -14.54 -16.38
CA LEU A 367 19.74 -15.69 -16.90
C LEU A 367 19.14 -15.41 -18.27
N LYS A 368 18.62 -14.19 -18.51
CA LYS A 368 18.12 -13.78 -19.83
C LYS A 368 19.22 -13.74 -20.89
N THR A 369 20.40 -13.20 -20.56
CA THR A 369 21.53 -13.20 -21.52
C THR A 369 22.01 -14.62 -21.82
N ARG A 370 22.09 -15.48 -20.80
CA ARG A 370 22.44 -16.90 -20.97
C ARG A 370 21.41 -17.67 -21.80
N LEU A 371 20.12 -17.39 -21.60
CA LEU A 371 19.03 -17.99 -22.36
C LEU A 371 19.10 -17.53 -23.83
N GLY A 372 19.21 -16.22 -24.08
CA GLY A 372 19.37 -15.70 -25.45
C GLY A 372 20.58 -16.32 -26.17
N ALA A 373 21.72 -16.43 -25.49
CA ALA A 373 22.90 -17.10 -26.06
C ALA A 373 22.73 -18.62 -26.24
N ALA A 374 21.78 -19.26 -25.56
CA ALA A 374 21.43 -20.66 -25.79
C ALA A 374 20.47 -20.79 -26.98
N ASP A 375 19.49 -19.90 -27.09
CA ASP A 375 18.58 -19.82 -28.23
C ASP A 375 19.34 -19.57 -29.53
N ASP A 376 20.28 -18.61 -29.55
CA ASP A 376 21.16 -18.36 -30.71
C ASP A 376 21.92 -19.64 -31.14
N ARG A 377 22.43 -20.41 -30.16
CA ARG A 377 23.10 -21.69 -30.42
C ARG A 377 22.15 -22.75 -30.95
N PHE A 378 20.91 -22.81 -30.44
CA PHE A 378 19.90 -23.73 -30.96
C PHE A 378 19.49 -23.37 -32.38
N ASP A 379 19.36 -22.09 -32.70
CA ASP A 379 19.10 -21.62 -34.06
C ASP A 379 20.26 -21.99 -35.01
N GLU A 380 21.52 -21.83 -34.57
CA GLU A 380 22.68 -22.31 -35.33
C GLU A 380 22.63 -23.82 -35.56
N TYR A 381 22.32 -24.62 -34.53
CA TYR A 381 22.17 -26.08 -34.67
C TYR A 381 21.02 -26.47 -35.60
N ALA A 382 19.87 -25.79 -35.50
CA ALA A 382 18.71 -26.03 -36.35
C ALA A 382 19.04 -25.70 -37.82
N ASN A 383 19.66 -24.54 -38.07
CA ASN A 383 20.13 -24.15 -39.40
C ASN A 383 21.16 -25.13 -39.97
N ASN A 384 22.13 -25.57 -39.16
CA ASN A 384 23.13 -26.54 -39.58
C ASN A 384 22.48 -27.92 -39.87
N ALA A 385 21.56 -28.38 -39.03
CA ALA A 385 20.81 -29.61 -39.26
C ALA A 385 19.97 -29.54 -40.54
N GLU A 386 19.35 -28.39 -40.83
CA GLU A 386 18.62 -28.18 -42.07
C GLU A 386 19.57 -28.21 -43.29
N GLN A 387 20.74 -27.56 -43.20
CA GLN A 387 21.76 -27.62 -44.25
C GLN A 387 22.25 -29.05 -44.49
N VAL A 388 22.53 -29.82 -43.44
CA VAL A 388 22.92 -31.23 -43.55
C VAL A 388 21.80 -32.05 -44.19
N THR A 389 20.55 -31.84 -43.76
CA THR A 389 19.38 -32.52 -44.34
C THR A 389 19.23 -32.21 -45.82
N ARG A 390 19.39 -30.94 -46.23
CA ARG A 390 19.38 -30.53 -47.64
C ARG A 390 20.50 -31.22 -48.42
N LYS A 391 21.74 -31.21 -47.92
CA LYS A 391 22.88 -31.90 -48.54
C LYS A 391 22.62 -33.40 -48.74
N LEU A 392 22.12 -34.07 -47.70
CA LEU A 392 21.78 -35.50 -47.77
C LEU A 392 20.64 -35.77 -48.76
N ARG A 393 19.61 -34.91 -48.81
CA ARG A 393 18.54 -35.02 -49.82
C ARG A 393 19.08 -34.88 -51.25
N THR A 394 19.97 -33.92 -51.49
CA THR A 394 20.62 -33.75 -52.79
C THR A 394 21.43 -34.99 -53.16
N GLN A 395 22.28 -35.50 -52.25
CA GLN A 395 23.04 -36.72 -52.48
C GLN A 395 22.15 -37.94 -52.73
N LEU A 396 21.02 -38.05 -52.02
CA LEU A 396 20.06 -39.14 -52.22
C LEU A 396 19.41 -39.05 -53.60
N SER A 397 19.03 -37.84 -54.05
CA SER A 397 18.54 -37.60 -55.40
C SER A 397 19.58 -38.00 -56.45
N GLU A 398 20.83 -37.54 -56.32
CA GLU A 398 21.91 -37.89 -57.23
C GLU A 398 22.15 -39.41 -57.30
N LYS A 399 22.08 -40.10 -56.15
CA LYS A 399 22.21 -41.56 -56.10
C LYS A 399 21.01 -42.29 -56.70
N GLN A 400 19.82 -41.71 -56.57
CA GLN A 400 18.61 -42.23 -57.18
C GLN A 400 18.65 -42.07 -58.70
N ASP A 401 19.08 -40.92 -59.21
CA ASP A 401 19.29 -40.68 -60.64
C ASP A 401 20.35 -41.64 -61.21
N GLN A 402 21.47 -41.84 -60.50
CA GLN A 402 22.50 -42.84 -60.88
C GLN A 402 21.94 -44.26 -60.90
N LEU A 403 21.11 -44.62 -59.93
CA LEU A 403 20.48 -45.94 -59.89
C LEU A 403 19.53 -46.12 -61.09
N GLU A 404 18.68 -45.13 -61.37
CA GLU A 404 17.79 -45.15 -62.54
C GLU A 404 18.57 -45.28 -63.85
N GLU A 405 19.66 -44.54 -64.02
CA GLU A 405 20.54 -44.64 -65.18
C GLU A 405 21.13 -46.06 -65.32
N THR A 406 21.65 -46.63 -64.23
CA THR A 406 22.18 -48.00 -64.26
C THR A 406 21.11 -49.06 -64.52
N LEU A 407 19.87 -48.87 -64.04
CA LEU A 407 18.76 -49.76 -64.35
C LEU A 407 18.39 -49.69 -65.83
N ILE A 408 18.35 -48.49 -66.42
CA ILE A 408 18.13 -48.32 -67.86
C ILE A 408 19.24 -49.01 -68.66
N GLN A 409 20.50 -48.82 -68.30
CA GLN A 409 21.63 -49.51 -68.95
C GLN A 409 21.52 -51.03 -68.83
N LEU A 410 21.11 -51.55 -67.67
CA LEU A 410 20.87 -52.97 -67.47
C LEU A 410 19.73 -53.51 -68.36
N GLU A 411 18.65 -52.74 -68.52
CA GLU A 411 17.54 -53.07 -69.40
C GLU A 411 18.01 -53.16 -70.87
N VAL A 412 18.81 -52.18 -71.31
CA VAL A 412 19.42 -52.17 -72.65
C VAL A 412 20.32 -53.39 -72.85
N GLU A 413 21.22 -53.68 -71.91
CA GLU A 413 22.08 -54.87 -71.98
C GLU A 413 21.29 -56.18 -71.98
N ARG A 414 20.15 -56.24 -71.27
CA ARG A 414 19.23 -57.38 -71.31
C ARG A 414 18.58 -57.53 -72.69
N GLU A 415 18.13 -56.44 -73.29
CA GLU A 415 17.57 -56.43 -74.64
C GLU A 415 18.62 -56.82 -75.68
N GLU A 416 19.84 -56.30 -75.58
CA GLU A 416 20.96 -56.65 -76.46
C GLU A 416 21.36 -58.11 -76.31
N LYS A 417 21.38 -58.64 -75.07
CA LYS A 417 21.61 -60.07 -74.80
C LYS A 417 20.47 -60.93 -75.37
N MET A 418 19.22 -60.52 -75.22
CA MET A 418 18.07 -61.23 -75.81
C MET A 418 18.19 -61.26 -77.33
N THR A 419 18.52 -60.12 -77.94
CA THR A 419 18.77 -60.00 -79.37
C THR A 419 19.91 -60.90 -79.82
N SER A 420 21.00 -60.97 -79.04
CA SER A 420 22.12 -61.87 -79.30
C SER A 420 21.74 -63.34 -79.18
N ILE A 421 20.92 -63.72 -78.20
CA ILE A 421 20.39 -65.08 -78.04
C ILE A 421 19.51 -65.44 -79.24
N LEU A 422 18.61 -64.54 -79.67
CA LEU A 422 17.78 -64.75 -80.86
C LEU A 422 18.64 -64.93 -82.11
N ARG A 423 19.66 -64.09 -82.29
CA ARG A 423 20.62 -64.20 -83.41
C ARG A 423 21.40 -65.51 -83.36
N ASN A 424 21.79 -65.98 -82.16
CA ASN A 424 22.49 -67.23 -81.99
C ASN A 424 21.57 -68.44 -82.22
N ALA A 425 20.28 -68.32 -81.89
CA ALA A 425 19.25 -69.31 -82.23
C ALA A 425 19.01 -69.37 -83.74
N GLU A 426 18.95 -68.23 -84.43
CA GLU A 426 18.88 -68.15 -85.90
C GLU A 426 20.11 -68.79 -86.55
N ILE A 427 21.31 -68.49 -86.05
CA ILE A 427 22.56 -69.11 -86.52
C ILE A 427 22.51 -70.62 -86.27
N SER A 428 22.12 -71.08 -85.08
CA SER A 428 22.04 -72.51 -84.76
C SER A 428 21.03 -73.24 -85.65
N GLN A 429 19.87 -72.61 -85.92
CA GLN A 429 18.87 -73.15 -86.85
C GLN A 429 19.42 -73.22 -88.28
N SER A 430 20.14 -72.19 -88.73
CA SER A 430 20.82 -72.20 -90.03
C SER A 430 21.90 -73.27 -90.12
N GLU A 431 22.64 -73.52 -89.02
CA GLU A 431 23.64 -74.58 -88.92
C GLU A 431 23.00 -75.96 -89.01
N ASP A 432 21.86 -76.19 -88.36
CA ASP A 432 21.13 -77.46 -88.44
C ASP A 432 20.59 -77.73 -89.85
N ILE A 433 20.09 -76.70 -90.55
CA ILE A 433 19.68 -76.81 -91.97
C ILE A 433 20.89 -77.20 -92.84
N LEU A 434 22.03 -76.54 -92.66
CA LEU A 434 23.26 -76.86 -93.39
C LEU A 434 23.76 -78.29 -93.06
N ARG A 435 23.68 -78.72 -91.80
CA ARG A 435 24.01 -80.11 -91.40
C ARG A 435 23.07 -81.12 -92.05
N GLN A 436 21.79 -80.78 -92.21
CA GLN A 436 20.81 -81.63 -92.89
C GLN A 436 21.11 -81.72 -94.40
N GLN A 437 21.47 -80.61 -95.05
CA GLN A 437 21.95 -80.60 -96.44
C GLN A 437 23.23 -81.43 -96.60
N LEU A 438 24.20 -81.30 -95.69
CA LEU A 438 25.43 -82.09 -95.72
C LEU A 438 25.15 -83.60 -95.54
N ARG A 439 24.14 -83.98 -94.76
CA ARG A 439 23.71 -85.39 -94.65
C ARG A 439 23.12 -85.92 -95.96
N LEU A 440 22.34 -85.09 -96.66
CA LEU A 440 21.79 -85.44 -97.97
C LEU A 440 22.89 -85.58 -99.02
N GLU A 441 23.85 -84.65 -99.07
CA GLU A 441 25.01 -84.76 -99.96
C GLU A 441 25.88 -85.97 -99.62
N ARG A 442 26.03 -86.32 -98.33
CA ARG A 442 26.73 -87.55 -97.93
C ARG A 442 25.97 -88.81 -98.34
N SER A 443 24.64 -88.85 -98.27
CA SER A 443 23.89 -89.99 -98.79
C SER A 443 24.02 -90.11 -100.30
N GLU A 444 23.97 -88.99 -101.03
CA GLU A 444 24.19 -88.98 -102.49
C GLU A 444 25.62 -89.44 -102.84
N ALA A 445 26.62 -89.04 -102.05
CA ALA A 445 28.00 -89.51 -102.22
C ALA A 445 28.15 -91.01 -101.95
N ILE A 446 27.45 -91.56 -100.96
CA ILE A 446 27.42 -93.00 -100.66
C ILE A 446 26.72 -93.75 -101.80
N ASP A 447 25.59 -93.26 -102.29
CA ASP A 447 24.87 -93.87 -103.41
C ASP A 447 25.72 -93.88 -104.70
N LEU A 448 26.47 -92.81 -104.97
CA LEU A 448 27.44 -92.75 -106.08
C LEU A 448 28.63 -93.68 -105.86
N GLN A 449 29.11 -93.83 -104.62
CA GLN A 449 30.19 -94.75 -104.27
C GLN A 449 29.76 -96.21 -104.46
N ASP A 450 28.54 -96.56 -104.06
CA ASP A 450 27.98 -97.90 -104.25
C ASP A 450 27.71 -98.18 -105.73
N ARG A 451 27.28 -97.17 -106.50
CA ARG A 451 27.20 -97.24 -107.98
C ARG A 451 28.56 -97.54 -108.62
N ASN A 452 29.63 -96.91 -108.11
CA ASN A 452 31.00 -97.14 -108.58
C ASN A 452 31.50 -98.55 -108.25
N LYS A 453 31.23 -99.04 -107.03
CA LYS A 453 31.54 -100.44 -106.64
C LYS A 453 30.81 -101.47 -107.50
N GLN A 454 29.55 -101.20 -107.87
CA GLN A 454 28.78 -102.07 -108.76
C GLN A 454 29.45 -102.17 -110.15
N LEU A 455 29.87 -101.03 -110.71
CA LEU A 455 30.57 -100.97 -112.00
C LEU A 455 31.98 -101.60 -111.97
N GLU A 456 32.69 -101.50 -110.84
CA GLU A 456 33.97 -102.19 -110.64
C GLU A 456 33.81 -103.72 -110.61
N ASN A 457 32.74 -104.22 -109.99
CA ASN A 457 32.42 -105.65 -109.97
C ASN A 457 32.06 -106.18 -111.36
N ASP A 458 31.24 -105.46 -112.13
CA ASP A 458 30.87 -105.85 -113.50
C ASP A 458 32.08 -105.89 -114.45
N MET A 459 33.04 -104.97 -114.26
CA MET A 459 34.33 -104.95 -114.97
C MET A 459 35.23 -106.14 -114.58
N CYS A 460 35.19 -106.56 -113.31
CA CYS A 460 35.94 -107.71 -112.81
C CYS A 460 35.38 -109.03 -113.35
N GLU A 461 34.05 -109.16 -113.43
CA GLU A 461 33.38 -110.32 -114.02
C GLU A 461 33.63 -110.42 -115.52
N SER A 462 33.60 -109.29 -116.25
CA SER A 462 33.96 -109.26 -117.69
C SER A 462 35.43 -109.64 -117.93
N ARG A 463 36.36 -109.25 -117.05
CA ARG A 463 37.77 -109.68 -117.13
C ARG A 463 37.96 -111.18 -116.90
N LYS A 464 37.22 -111.76 -115.94
CA LYS A 464 37.26 -113.22 -115.68
C LYS A 464 36.69 -114.03 -116.84
N ALA A 465 35.61 -113.55 -117.47
CA ALA A 465 35.03 -114.18 -118.66
C ALA A 465 36.01 -114.17 -119.86
N LEU A 466 36.74 -113.07 -120.06
CA LEU A 466 37.75 -112.97 -121.13
C LEU A 466 38.94 -113.92 -120.91
N GLN A 467 39.36 -114.11 -119.65
CA GLN A 467 40.50 -114.95 -119.29
C GLN A 467 40.20 -116.44 -119.42
N GLN A 468 38.95 -116.87 -119.16
CA GLN A 468 38.51 -118.25 -119.37
C GLN A 468 38.48 -118.64 -120.87
N VAL A 469 38.03 -117.73 -121.74
CA VAL A 469 38.01 -117.96 -123.20
C VAL A 469 39.43 -118.05 -123.78
N SER A 470 40.38 -117.25 -123.27
CA SER A 470 41.80 -117.35 -123.65
C SER A 470 42.41 -118.69 -123.26
N SER A 471 42.10 -119.22 -122.08
CA SER A 471 42.66 -120.50 -121.61
C SER A 471 42.12 -121.71 -122.38
N ALA A 472 40.83 -121.69 -122.77
CA ALA A 472 40.22 -122.76 -123.57
C ALA A 472 40.75 -122.79 -125.02
N ALA A 473 41.15 -121.64 -125.58
CA ALA A 473 41.76 -121.58 -126.90
C ALA A 473 43.17 -122.20 -126.93
N GLN A 474 43.94 -122.05 -125.84
CA GLN A 474 45.30 -122.59 -125.72
C GLN A 474 45.33 -124.11 -125.51
N GLU A 475 44.38 -124.68 -124.75
CA GLU A 475 44.26 -126.14 -124.59
C GLU A 475 43.90 -126.87 -125.89
N ASN A 476 43.11 -126.25 -126.78
CA ASN A 476 42.74 -126.87 -128.07
C ASN A 476 43.90 -126.93 -129.06
N ILE A 477 44.84 -125.98 -128.99
CA ILE A 477 46.06 -126.00 -129.81
C ILE A 477 46.99 -127.14 -129.37
N GLN A 478 47.02 -127.43 -128.07
CA GLN A 478 47.88 -128.46 -127.49
C GLN A 478 47.36 -129.89 -127.75
N LYS A 479 46.04 -130.09 -127.77
CA LYS A 479 45.41 -131.39 -128.11
C LYS A 479 45.55 -131.77 -129.59
N LEU A 480 45.68 -130.81 -130.49
CA LEU A 480 45.94 -131.07 -131.91
C LEU A 480 47.36 -131.59 -132.16
N ALA A 481 48.36 -131.09 -131.40
CA ALA A 481 49.75 -131.53 -131.52
C ALA A 481 49.97 -132.96 -130.98
N GLU A 482 49.26 -133.35 -129.90
CA GLU A 482 49.34 -134.71 -129.33
C GLU A 482 48.72 -135.76 -130.27
N TYR A 483 47.73 -135.39 -131.07
CA TYR A 483 47.09 -136.31 -132.02
C TYR A 483 48.00 -136.68 -133.21
N GLU A 484 48.86 -135.76 -133.64
CA GLU A 484 49.86 -136.01 -134.70
C GLU A 484 50.99 -136.94 -134.23
N GLN A 485 51.29 -136.97 -132.94
CA GLN A 485 52.38 -137.76 -132.37
C GLN A 485 52.01 -139.24 -132.17
N VAL A 486 50.74 -139.54 -131.84
CA VAL A 486 50.25 -140.92 -131.63
C VAL A 486 50.14 -141.70 -132.95
N GLN A 487 49.90 -141.02 -134.08
CA GLN A 487 49.88 -141.72 -135.38
C GLN A 487 51.27 -142.21 -135.82
N LEU A 488 52.35 -141.53 -135.42
CA LEU A 488 53.72 -141.95 -135.75
C LEU A 488 54.16 -143.19 -134.96
N GLU A 489 53.75 -143.34 -133.70
CA GLU A 489 54.14 -144.50 -132.86
C GLU A 489 53.50 -145.83 -133.30
N ILE A 490 52.32 -145.81 -133.94
CA ILE A 490 51.68 -147.04 -134.42
C ILE A 490 52.41 -147.59 -135.66
N MET A 491 53.04 -146.74 -136.48
CA MET A 491 53.83 -147.21 -137.63
C MET A 491 55.09 -148.00 -137.22
N GLU A 492 55.61 -147.80 -136.01
CA GLU A 492 56.91 -148.34 -135.63
C GLU A 492 56.85 -149.71 -134.92
N LYS A 493 55.72 -150.05 -134.27
CA LYS A 493 55.66 -151.22 -133.37
C LYS A 493 55.29 -152.58 -133.98
N ASN A 494 54.95 -152.68 -135.27
CA ASN A 494 54.67 -153.99 -135.91
C ASN A 494 55.82 -154.57 -136.75
N LYS A 495 57.02 -153.98 -136.70
CA LYS A 495 58.17 -154.49 -137.48
C LYS A 495 59.02 -155.55 -136.78
N VAL A 496 58.92 -155.76 -135.46
CA VAL A 496 59.89 -156.64 -134.75
C VAL A 496 59.23 -157.44 -133.63
N ARG A 497 58.74 -158.64 -133.98
CA ARG A 497 58.87 -159.84 -133.15
C ARG A 497 58.69 -161.10 -133.99
N TRP A 498 59.74 -161.38 -134.75
CA TRP A 498 60.14 -162.72 -135.15
C TRP A 498 61.47 -163.00 -134.41
N LEU A 499 61.54 -164.16 -133.71
CA LEU A 499 62.72 -164.83 -133.11
C LEU A 499 63.14 -164.34 -131.71
N GLU A 500 63.33 -165.18 -130.68
CA GLU A 500 63.79 -166.58 -130.57
C GLU A 500 62.90 -167.36 -129.55
N VAL A 501 62.57 -168.66 -129.63
CA VAL A 501 63.32 -169.89 -129.99
C VAL A 501 62.33 -170.98 -130.49
N LYS A 502 62.79 -171.77 -131.49
CA LYS A 502 62.27 -173.07 -132.00
C LYS A 502 60.91 -173.13 -132.67
#